data_AF-A0A3A9V859-F1
#
_entry.id   AF-A0A3A9V859-F1
#
_cell.length_a   1.000
_cell.length_b   1.000
_cell.length_c   1.000
_cell.angle_alpha   90.00
_cell.angle_beta   90.00
_cell.angle_gamma   90.00
#
_symmetry.space_group_name_H-M   'P 1'
#
loop_
_entity.id
_entity.type
_entity.pdbx_description
1 polymer ?
#
loop_
_entity_poly.entity_id
_entity_poly.type
_entity_poly.pdbx_seq_one_letter_code
_entity_poly.pdbx_strand_id
1 'polypeptide(L)'
;MNIIVIVVLLIIGLIIVLLFIGWILKLWQERLGWNAYGSGRDGITYTQKVDGKWKRIEIDAELLLGKINRIIYFKTEKEWTAYPEWAQNRTEIIHRIKLKYPANRTEYENA
;
A
#
# COMPACT_ATOMS: atom_id res chain seq x y z
N MET A 1 -22.33 0.55 -39.89
CA MET A 1 -22.00 1.06 -38.54
C MET A 1 -20.71 1.85 -38.67
N ASN A 2 -20.73 3.15 -38.37
CA ASN A 2 -19.57 4.01 -38.63
C ASN A 2 -18.39 3.61 -37.74
N ILE A 3 -17.19 3.55 -38.30
CA ILE A 3 -15.95 3.20 -37.57
C ILE A 3 -15.79 4.07 -36.31
N ILE A 4 -16.20 5.34 -36.40
CA ILE A 4 -16.20 6.29 -35.28
C ILE A 4 -17.05 5.79 -34.10
N VAL A 5 -18.22 5.20 -34.36
CA VAL A 5 -19.12 4.68 -33.32
C VAL A 5 -18.49 3.50 -32.60
N ILE A 6 -17.81 2.61 -33.34
CA ILE A 6 -17.11 1.46 -32.76
C ILE A 6 -15.98 1.92 -31.84
N VAL A 7 -15.17 2.89 -32.28
CA VAL A 7 -14.07 3.44 -31.49
C VAL A 7 -14.58 4.10 -30.20
N VAL A 8 -15.67 4.88 -30.28
CA VAL A 8 -16.28 5.51 -29.10
C VAL A 8 -16.76 4.46 -28.09
N LEU A 9 -17.41 3.40 -28.54
CA LEU A 9 -17.87 2.32 -27.66
C LEU A 9 -16.70 1.59 -26.97
N LEU A 10 -15.58 1.39 -27.67
CA LEU A 10 -14.38 0.78 -27.07
C LEU A 10 -13.78 1.67 -25.98
N ILE A 11 -13.72 2.99 -26.20
CA ILE A 11 -13.21 3.94 -25.20
C ILE A 11 -14.12 3.95 -23.97
N ILE A 12 -15.43 4.01 -24.16
CA ILE A 12 -16.40 3.97 -23.06
C ILE A 12 -16.27 2.65 -22.28
N GLY A 13 -16.19 1.52 -22.98
CA GLY A 13 -15.98 0.21 -22.37
C GLY A 13 -14.70 0.17 -21.52
N LEU A 14 -13.60 0.71 -22.04
CA LEU A 14 -12.33 0.79 -21.32
C LEU A 14 -12.45 1.64 -20.05
N ILE A 15 -13.11 2.80 -20.14
CA ILE A 15 -13.33 3.68 -18.97
C ILE A 15 -14.14 2.95 -17.90
N ILE A 16 -15.21 2.25 -18.27
CA ILE A 16 -16.04 1.49 -17.33
C ILE A 16 -15.21 0.42 -16.62
N VAL A 17 -14.38 -0.33 -17.36
CA VAL A 17 -13.51 -1.36 -16.78
C VAL A 17 -12.52 -0.76 -15.77
N LEU A 18 -11.90 0.37 -16.10
CA LEU A 18 -10.97 1.05 -15.18
C LEU A 18 -11.66 1.53 -13.90
N LEU A 19 -12.86 2.10 -14.02
CA LEU A 19 -13.66 2.51 -12.87
C LEU A 19 -14.06 1.31 -12.00
N PHE A 20 -14.43 0.19 -12.62
CA PHE A 20 -14.83 -1.03 -11.91
C PHE A 20 -13.65 -1.63 -11.13
N ILE A 21 -12.46 -1.67 -11.72
CA ILE A 21 -11.24 -2.11 -11.04
C ILE A 21 -10.95 -1.22 -9.83
N GLY A 22 -11.01 0.10 -9.98
CA GLY A 22 -10.80 1.04 -8.88
C GLY A 22 -11.80 0.84 -7.74
N TRP A 23 -13.06 0.59 -8.07
CA TRP A 23 -14.11 0.32 -7.09
C TRP A 23 -13.88 -0.99 -6.33
N ILE A 24 -13.53 -2.07 -7.03
CA ILE A 24 -13.19 -3.37 -6.39
C ILE A 24 -12.01 -3.21 -5.44
N LEU A 25 -10.95 -2.53 -5.86
CA LEU A 25 -9.76 -2.31 -5.02
C LEU A 25 -10.13 -1.53 -3.74
N LYS A 26 -10.99 -0.51 -3.87
CA LYS A 26 -11.50 0.25 -2.72
C LYS A 26 -12.29 -0.63 -1.75
N LEU A 27 -13.20 -1.48 -2.27
CA LEU A 27 -13.98 -2.41 -1.44
C LEU A 27 -13.09 -3.42 -0.70
N TRP A 28 -12.06 -3.94 -1.38
CA TRP A 28 -11.08 -4.83 -0.77
C TRP A 28 -10.31 -4.16 0.37
N GLN A 29 -9.88 -2.92 0.17
CA GLN A 29 -9.21 -2.14 1.21
C GLN A 29 -10.14 -1.88 2.41
N GLU A 30 -11.39 -1.51 2.16
CA GLU A 30 -12.40 -1.33 3.21
C GLU A 30 -12.65 -2.62 4.00
N ARG A 31 -12.66 -3.77 3.33
CA ARG A 31 -12.83 -5.09 3.97
C ARG A 31 -11.62 -5.50 4.80
N LEU A 32 -10.40 -5.25 4.32
CA LEU A 32 -9.17 -5.60 5.06
C LEU A 32 -8.95 -4.67 6.25
N GLY A 33 -9.42 -3.42 6.16
CA GLY A 33 -9.26 -2.43 7.22
C GLY A 33 -7.83 -1.90 7.39
N TRP A 34 -6.91 -2.28 6.49
CA TRP A 34 -5.54 -1.78 6.45
C TRP A 34 -5.00 -1.79 5.02
N ASN A 35 -3.97 -1.00 4.76
CA ASN A 35 -3.24 -0.98 3.50
C ASN A 35 -1.83 -0.43 3.71
N ALA A 36 -0.85 -0.88 2.92
CA ALA A 36 0.49 -0.29 2.87
C ALA A 36 0.81 0.10 1.42
N TYR A 37 1.43 1.24 1.16
CA TYR A 37 1.79 1.62 -0.20
C TYR A 37 3.02 2.52 -0.22
N GLY A 38 3.73 2.54 -1.35
CA GLY A 38 4.91 3.39 -1.49
C GLY A 38 4.51 4.86 -1.46
N SER A 39 5.19 5.66 -0.66
CA SER A 39 5.00 7.10 -0.58
C SER A 39 6.30 7.79 -0.91
N GLY A 40 6.34 8.44 -2.08
CA GLY A 40 7.57 9.05 -2.60
C GLY A 40 8.62 8.01 -3.01
N ARG A 41 9.87 8.46 -3.08
CA ARG A 41 11.03 7.61 -3.43
C ARG A 41 11.41 6.70 -2.26
N ASP A 42 11.49 7.28 -1.07
CA ASP A 42 12.17 6.70 0.09
C ASP A 42 11.20 6.48 1.28
N GLY A 43 9.96 6.07 1.00
CA GLY A 43 8.98 5.85 2.06
C GLY A 43 7.90 4.85 1.71
N ILE A 44 7.28 4.34 2.77
CA ILE A 44 6.04 3.56 2.75
C ILE A 44 5.05 4.23 3.70
N THR A 45 3.82 4.38 3.26
CA THR A 45 2.71 4.74 4.13
C THR A 45 1.95 3.49 4.52
N TYR A 46 1.85 3.22 5.82
CA TYR A 46 0.91 2.25 6.36
C TYR A 46 -0.36 2.97 6.81
N THR A 47 -1.51 2.43 6.43
CA THR A 47 -2.82 2.97 6.77
C THR A 47 -3.68 1.89 7.43
N GLN A 48 -4.48 2.28 8.40
CA GLN A 48 -5.41 1.38 9.09
C GLN A 48 -6.68 2.13 9.46
N LYS A 49 -7.80 1.44 9.37
CA LYS A 49 -9.10 1.95 9.80
C LYS A 49 -9.23 1.76 11.31
N VAL A 50 -9.31 2.87 12.04
CA VAL A 50 -9.45 2.94 13.49
C VAL A 50 -10.63 3.86 13.79
N ASP A 51 -11.63 3.36 14.51
CA ASP A 51 -12.88 4.08 14.81
C ASP A 51 -13.57 4.66 13.57
N GLY A 52 -13.64 3.86 12.50
CA GLY A 52 -14.26 4.26 11.23
C GLY A 52 -13.42 5.25 10.39
N LYS A 53 -12.28 5.73 10.91
CA LYS A 53 -11.41 6.68 10.22
C LYS A 53 -10.12 6.01 9.77
N TRP A 54 -9.70 6.30 8.55
CA TRP A 54 -8.39 5.89 8.07
C TRP A 54 -7.31 6.76 8.71
N LYS A 55 -6.42 6.14 9.49
CA LYS A 55 -5.23 6.76 10.06
C LYS A 55 -3.99 6.23 9.33
N ARG A 56 -2.89 6.98 9.37
CA ARG A 56 -1.65 6.63 8.68
C ARG A 56 -0.41 6.85 9.54
N ILE A 57 0.61 6.03 9.33
CA ILE A 57 1.98 6.25 9.75
C ILE A 57 2.90 6.14 8.54
N GLU A 58 4.02 6.85 8.60
CA GLU A 58 5.09 6.76 7.60
C GLU A 58 6.18 5.83 8.13
N ILE A 59 6.72 5.02 7.25
CA ILE A 59 7.77 4.06 7.50
C ILE A 59 8.86 4.31 6.47
N ASP A 60 10.08 4.45 6.95
CA ASP A 60 11.22 4.76 6.12
C ASP A 60 11.55 3.56 5.22
N ALA A 61 11.90 3.87 3.97
CA ALA A 61 12.30 2.87 3.00
C ALA A 61 13.32 3.48 2.05
N GLU A 62 14.10 2.66 1.36
CA GLU A 62 14.98 3.13 0.29
C GLU A 62 14.71 2.33 -0.97
N LEU A 63 14.62 3.02 -2.11
CA LEU A 63 14.48 2.35 -3.40
C LEU A 63 15.86 1.93 -3.93
N LEU A 64 16.02 0.64 -4.19
CA LEU A 64 17.24 0.09 -4.77
C LEU A 64 17.10 -0.19 -6.26
N LEU A 65 18.24 -0.23 -6.95
CA LEU A 65 18.35 -0.71 -8.33
C LEU A 65 18.82 -2.17 -8.31
N GLY A 66 18.00 -3.09 -8.82
CA GLY A 66 18.38 -4.50 -8.92
C GLY A 66 17.22 -5.47 -8.66
N LYS A 67 17.58 -6.72 -8.35
CA LYS A 67 16.63 -7.80 -8.06
C LYS A 67 15.87 -7.55 -6.74
N ILE A 68 16.57 -7.06 -5.74
CA ILE A 68 15.97 -6.36 -4.60
C ILE A 68 15.81 -4.92 -5.03
N ASN A 69 14.59 -4.42 -4.96
CA ASN A 69 14.28 -3.07 -5.42
C ASN A 69 13.88 -2.14 -4.28
N ARG A 70 13.90 -2.62 -3.03
CA ARG A 70 13.56 -1.82 -1.85
C ARG A 70 14.17 -2.37 -0.57
N ILE A 71 14.64 -1.48 0.30
CA ILE A 71 14.90 -1.75 1.73
C ILE A 71 13.80 -1.06 2.54
N ILE A 72 13.26 -1.71 3.55
CA ILE A 72 12.32 -1.10 4.51
C ILE A 72 12.97 -1.07 5.88
N TYR A 73 13.04 0.11 6.48
CA TYR A 73 13.64 0.33 7.79
C TYR A 73 12.53 0.39 8.84
N PHE A 74 12.41 -0.65 9.66
CA PHE A 74 11.51 -0.60 10.79
C PHE A 74 12.19 0.05 11.98
N LYS A 75 11.46 0.91 12.69
CA LYS A 75 11.90 1.40 13.99
C LYS A 75 12.11 0.21 14.95
N THR A 76 13.13 0.31 15.80
CA THR A 76 13.31 -0.64 16.91
C THR A 76 12.10 -0.61 17.84
N GLU A 77 11.93 -1.61 18.71
CA GLU A 77 10.80 -1.63 19.65
C GLU A 77 10.71 -0.36 20.51
N LYS A 78 11.86 0.16 20.95
CA LYS A 78 11.93 1.40 21.74
C LYS A 78 11.49 2.61 20.92
N GLU A 79 11.95 2.74 19.68
CA GLU A 79 11.61 3.85 18.79
C GLU A 79 10.18 3.76 18.25
N TRP A 80 9.61 2.56 18.21
CA TRP A 80 8.23 2.31 17.78
C TRP A 80 7.20 3.04 18.66
N THR A 81 7.55 3.27 19.92
CA THR A 81 6.72 4.03 20.87
C THR A 81 6.45 5.47 20.42
N ALA A 82 7.25 6.01 19.49
CA ALA A 82 7.01 7.33 18.90
C ALA A 82 5.82 7.36 17.93
N TYR A 83 5.34 6.21 17.45
CA TYR A 83 4.11 6.16 16.66
C TYR A 83 2.88 6.43 17.52
N PRO A 84 1.76 6.85 16.91
CA PRO A 84 0.52 7.03 17.64
C PRO A 84 0.05 5.73 18.33
N GLU A 85 -0.72 5.86 19.41
CA GLU A 85 -1.20 4.74 20.23
C GLU A 85 -1.89 3.63 19.42
N TRP A 86 -2.69 4.01 18.41
CA TRP A 86 -3.38 3.05 17.55
C TRP A 86 -2.44 2.16 16.73
N ALA A 87 -1.18 2.56 16.56
CA ALA A 87 -0.17 1.86 15.76
C ALA A 87 0.88 1.14 16.63
N GLN A 88 0.59 0.90 17.91
CA GLN A 88 1.56 0.29 18.83
C GLN A 88 1.73 -1.23 18.67
N ASN A 89 0.83 -1.91 17.94
CA ASN A 89 1.00 -3.34 17.63
C ASN A 89 2.03 -3.55 16.51
N ARG A 90 3.31 -3.38 16.85
CA ARG A 90 4.45 -3.47 15.93
C ARG A 90 4.45 -4.77 15.12
N THR A 91 4.28 -5.91 15.79
CA THR A 91 4.35 -7.24 15.17
C THR A 91 3.30 -7.41 14.08
N GLU A 92 2.05 -7.01 14.35
CA GLU A 92 0.95 -7.10 13.38
C GLU A 92 1.18 -6.18 12.18
N ILE A 93 1.65 -4.95 12.40
CA ILE A 93 1.90 -3.99 11.34
C ILE A 93 3.05 -4.47 10.43
N ILE A 94 4.15 -4.95 11.02
CA ILE A 94 5.28 -5.53 10.26
C ILE A 94 4.82 -6.73 9.44
N HIS A 95 4.02 -7.62 10.03
CA HIS A 95 3.48 -8.78 9.32
C HIS A 95 2.66 -8.34 8.09
N ARG A 96 1.75 -7.37 8.26
CA ARG A 96 0.93 -6.81 7.18
C ARG A 96 1.75 -6.15 6.08
N ILE A 97 2.83 -5.46 6.44
CA ILE A 97 3.74 -4.85 5.47
C ILE A 97 4.47 -5.94 4.68
N LYS A 98 4.94 -7.00 5.36
CA LYS A 98 5.60 -8.15 4.72
C LYS A 98 4.69 -8.89 3.73
N LEU A 99 3.37 -8.92 3.97
CA LEU A 99 2.41 -9.46 3.00
C LEU A 99 2.36 -8.66 1.70
N LYS A 100 2.56 -7.33 1.77
CA LYS A 100 2.50 -6.45 0.61
C LYS A 100 3.85 -6.26 -0.09
N TYR A 101 4.94 -6.41 0.65
CA TYR A 101 6.31 -6.24 0.17
C TYR A 101 7.10 -7.56 0.33
N PRO A 102 6.86 -8.59 -0.48
CA PRO A 102 7.47 -9.90 -0.24
C PRO A 102 9.01 -9.85 -0.26
N ALA A 103 9.64 -10.71 0.56
CA ALA A 103 11.08 -10.74 0.79
C ALA A 103 11.91 -11.14 -0.46
N ASN A 104 11.26 -11.64 -1.51
CA ASN A 104 11.93 -11.93 -2.78
C ASN A 104 12.31 -10.66 -3.58
N ARG A 105 11.78 -9.50 -3.20
CA ARG A 105 12.03 -8.20 -3.84
C ARG A 105 12.38 -7.09 -2.84
N THR A 106 12.27 -7.38 -1.54
CA THR A 106 12.37 -6.40 -0.46
C THR A 106 13.29 -6.91 0.62
N GLU A 107 14.26 -6.09 1.02
CA GLU A 107 15.07 -6.29 2.21
C GLU A 107 14.50 -5.53 3.40
N TYR A 108 14.80 -6.01 4.60
CA TYR A 108 14.26 -5.47 5.84
C TYR A 108 15.36 -5.24 6.85
N GLU A 109 15.41 -4.03 7.39
CA GLU A 109 16.30 -3.70 8.49
C GLU A 109 15.51 -3.50 9.78
N ASN A 110 16.10 -4.00 10.87
CA ASN A 110 15.52 -3.98 12.21
C ASN A 110 14.12 -4.62 12.29
N ALA A 111 13.90 -5.73 11.58
CA ALA A 111 12.62 -6.45 11.51
C ALA A 111 12.52 -7.63 12.47
#